data_AF-A0A9E1XAR7-F1
#
_entry.id   AF-A0A9E1XAR7-F1
#
_cell.length_a   1.000
_cell.length_b   1.000
_cell.length_c   1.000
_cell.angle_alpha   90.00
_cell.angle_beta   90.00
_cell.angle_gamma   90.00
#
_symmetry.space_group_name_H-M   'P 1'
#
loop_
_entity.id
_entity.type
_entity.pdbx_description
1 polymer ?
#
loop_
_entity_poly.entity_id
_entity_poly.type
_entity_poly.pdbx_seq_one_letter_code
_entity_poly.pdbx_strand_id
1 'polypeptide(L)' 'MNSNLQAGHYAFDLNASELSSGMYFYKLTAQNFDGQMIFSSTKKMVLMK' A
#
# COMPACT_ATOMS: atom_id res chain seq x y z
N MET A 1 1.63 -4.01 11.46
CA MET A 1 0.43 -3.26 11.88
C MET A 1 -0.67 -3.59 10.88
N ASN A 2 -1.71 -4.30 11.28
CA ASN A 2 -2.84 -4.66 10.41
C ASN A 2 -4.11 -4.42 11.21
N SER A 3 -4.41 -3.15 11.46
CA SER A 3 -5.63 -2.73 12.15
C SER A 3 -6.75 -2.65 11.12
N ASN A 4 -7.95 -3.13 11.45
CA ASN A 4 -9.12 -2.94 10.61
C ASN A 4 -9.37 -1.44 10.44
N LEU A 5 -9.17 -0.93 9.22
CA LEU A 5 -9.38 0.47 8.87
C LEU A 5 -10.86 0.66 8.54
N GLN A 6 -11.47 1.69 9.14
CA GLN A 6 -12.83 2.11 8.78
C GLN A 6 -12.83 2.77 7.39
N ALA A 7 -14.01 3.03 6.83
CA ALA A 7 -14.09 3.80 5.60
C ALA A 7 -13.57 5.23 5.83
N GLY A 8 -12.62 5.68 5.03
CA GLY A 8 -12.01 6.99 5.19
C GLY A 8 -10.78 7.19 4.32
N HIS A 9 -10.17 8.38 4.44
CA HIS A 9 -8.90 8.70 3.80
C HIS A 9 -7.76 8.36 4.75
N TYR A 10 -6.76 7.64 4.25
CA TYR A 10 -5.57 7.26 5.01
C TYR A 10 -4.32 7.71 4.27
N ALA A 11 -3.41 8.34 5.03
CA ALA A 11 -2.05 8.61 4.59
C ALA A 11 -1.12 7.62 5.29
N PHE A 12 -0.23 7.00 4.51
CA PHE A 12 0.79 6.09 5.03
C PHE A 12 2.15 6.61 4.60
N ASP A 13 3.03 6.82 5.58
CA ASP A 13 4.42 7.15 5.32
C ASP A 13 5.23 5.86 5.20
N LEU A 14 5.85 5.66 4.04
CA LEU A 14 6.77 4.56 3.79
C LEU A 14 8.20 5.08 3.93
N ASN A 15 8.93 4.61 4.94
CA ASN A 15 10.37 4.85 5.01
C ASN A 15 11.10 3.94 4.01
N ALA A 16 11.47 4.53 2.87
CA ALA A 16 12.18 3.85 1.78
C ALA A 16 13.69 4.20 1.75
N SER A 17 14.28 4.67 2.85
CA SER A 17 15.68 5.14 2.91
C SER A 17 16.70 4.09 2.45
N GLU A 18 16.43 2.81 2.76
CA GLU A 18 17.29 1.68 2.42
C GLU A 18 17.13 1.20 0.96
N LEU A 19 16.10 1.66 0.24
CA LEU A 19 15.89 1.30 -1.16
C LEU A 19 16.76 2.16 -2.08
N SER A 20 17.33 1.57 -3.12
CA SER A 20 18.05 2.30 -4.17
C SER A 20 17.09 3.13 -5.02
N SER A 21 17.59 4.17 -5.70
CA SER A 21 16.80 4.85 -6.74
C SER A 21 16.37 3.83 -7.80
N GLY A 22 15.10 3.86 -8.19
CA GLY A 22 14.55 2.83 -9.08
C GLY A 22 13.03 2.84 -9.19
N MET A 23 12.51 1.94 -10.01
CA MET A 23 11.08 1.75 -10.22
C MET A 23 10.57 0.61 -9.34
N TYR A 24 9.54 0.89 -8.54
CA TYR A 24 8.93 -0.06 -7.61
C TYR A 24 7.44 -0.18 -7.86
N PHE A 25 6.90 -1.37 -7.65
CA PHE A 25 5.46 -1.61 -7.66
C PHE A 25 4.98 -1.90 -6.24
N TYR A 26 3.83 -1.35 -5.88
CA TYR A 26 3.16 -1.66 -4.62
C TYR A 26 1.70 -2.00 -4.89
N LYS A 27 1.13 -2.83 -4.01
CA LYS A 27 -0.25 -3.31 -4.12
C LYS A 27 -1.04 -2.92 -2.88
N LEU A 28 -2.17 -2.28 -3.11
CA LEU A 28 -3.19 -2.00 -2.10
C LEU A 28 -4.26 -3.07 -2.22
N THR A 29 -4.54 -3.80 -1.13
CA THR A 29 -5.60 -4.80 -1.07
C THR A 29 -6.53 -4.53 0.10
N ALA A 30 -7.84 -4.65 -0.10
CA ALA A 30 -8.81 -4.65 0.98
C ALA A 30 -9.56 -5.98 1.00
N GLN A 31 -9.80 -6.48 2.21
CA GLN A 31 -10.59 -7.67 2.47
C GLN A 31 -11.80 -7.29 3.31
N ASN A 32 -12.94 -7.93 3.07
CA ASN A 32 -14.09 -7.82 3.97
C ASN A 32 -13.87 -8.67 5.24
N PHE A 33 -14.83 -8.64 6.17
CA PHE A 33 -14.77 -9.41 7.41
C PHE A 33 -14.70 -10.94 7.20
N ASP A 34 -15.18 -11.43 6.06
CA ASP A 34 -15.13 -12.84 5.67
C ASP A 34 -13.79 -13.23 5.00
N GLY A 35 -12.83 -12.31 4.95
CA GLY A 35 -11.51 -12.51 4.32
C GLY A 35 -11.53 -12.47 2.79
N GLN A 36 -12.68 -12.16 2.16
CA GLN A 36 -12.79 -12.05 0.71
C GLN A 36 -12.15 -10.75 0.24
N MET A 37 -11.27 -10.84 -0.76
CA MET A 37 -10.68 -9.67 -1.39
C MET A 37 -11.77 -8.89 -2.16
N ILE A 38 -12.08 -7.69 -1.70
CA ILE A 38 -13.09 -6.81 -2.32
C ILE A 38 -12.47 -5.70 -3.15
N PHE A 39 -11.18 -5.42 -2.96
CA PHE A 39 -10.44 -4.40 -3.69
C PHE A 39 -8.98 -4.80 -3.86
N SER A 40 -8.43 -4.51 -5.04
CA SER A 40 -7.01 -4.65 -5.34
C SER A 40 -6.59 -3.57 -6.34
N SER A 41 -5.51 -2.86 -6.04
CA SER A 41 -4.93 -1.87 -6.93
C SER A 41 -3.41 -1.93 -6.87
N THR A 42 -2.78 -2.10 -8.03
CA THR A 42 -1.34 -2.04 -8.16
C THR A 42 -0.94 -0.68 -8.72
N LYS A 43 0.04 -0.05 -8.09
CA LYS A 43 0.59 1.23 -8.50
C LYS A 43 2.09 1.15 -8.65
N LYS A 44 2.61 2.00 -9.52
CA LYS A 44 4.04 2.14 -9.81
C LYS A 44 4.54 3.41 -9.13
N MET A 45 5.67 3.31 -8.46
CA MET A 45 6.41 4.40 -7.85
C MET A 45 7.79 4.49 -8.49
N VAL A 46 8.27 5.70 -8.73
CA VAL A 46 9.67 5.95 -9.08
C VAL A 46 10.32 6.56 -7.85
N LEU A 47 11.26 5.85 -7.25
CA LEU A 47 12.06 6.34 -6.13
C LEU A 47 13.28 7.05 -6.68
N MET A 48 13.43 8.31 -6.31
CA MET A 48 14.58 9.14 -6.67
C MET A 48 15.25 9.61 -5.38
N LYS A 49 16.56 9.39 -5.29
CA LYS A 49 17.45 9.95 -4.26
C LYS A 49 18.15 11.18 -4.79
#